data_AF-A0A1S1U4B6-F1
#
_entry.id   AF-A0A1S1U4B6-F1
#
_cell.length_a   1.000
_cell.length_b   1.000
_cell.length_c   1.000
_cell.angle_alpha   90.00
_cell.angle_beta   90.00
_cell.angle_gamma   90.00
#
_symmetry.space_group_name_H-M   'P 1'
#
loop_
_entity.id
_entity.type
_entity.pdbx_description
1 polymer ?
#
loop_
_entity_poly.entity_id
_entity_poly.type
_entity_poly.pdbx_seq_one_letter_code
_entity_poly.pdbx_strand_id
1 'polypeptide(L)'
;MLSLIFYIEREWQAIDDRKFGIGNISIAEGLAYDKHVSHRKGIEMDLRPLRKDKLEGQCARVSRFDDVYDRDATIKLIRLFLRHPMVTKVFFNDGEVQKAIAGGGVRSLQGHDDHLHIEIREH
;
A
#
# COMPACT_ATOMS: atom_id res chain seq x y z
N MET A 1 -5.65 1.23 13.09
CA MET A 1 -5.17 0.50 11.90
C MET A 1 -6.26 -0.33 11.23
N LEU A 2 -6.76 -1.41 11.86
CA LEU A 2 -7.74 -2.32 11.21
C LEU A 2 -9.00 -1.62 10.69
N SER A 3 -9.53 -0.64 11.42
CA SER A 3 -10.68 0.16 10.96
C SER A 3 -10.41 0.91 9.66
N LEU A 4 -9.18 1.40 9.44
CA LEU A 4 -8.80 2.03 8.18
C LEU A 4 -8.80 1.00 7.04
N ILE A 5 -8.21 -0.17 7.27
CA ILE A 5 -8.16 -1.25 6.26
C ILE A 5 -9.57 -1.62 5.82
N PHE A 6 -10.48 -1.86 6.77
CA PHE A 6 -11.87 -2.20 6.45
C PHE A 6 -12.62 -1.06 5.75
N TYR A 7 -12.37 0.19 6.15
CA TYR A 7 -12.93 1.35 5.46
C TYR A 7 -12.47 1.40 4.01
N ILE A 8 -11.16 1.30 3.76
CA ILE A 8 -10.60 1.39 2.41
C ILE A 8 -11.06 0.21 1.55
N GLU A 9 -11.10 -1.01 2.09
CA GLU A 9 -11.61 -2.18 1.38
C GLU A 9 -13.07 -1.99 0.96
N ARG A 10 -13.92 -1.44 1.83
CA ARG A 10 -15.31 -1.12 1.48
C ARG A 10 -15.40 -0.13 0.32
N GLU A 11 -14.61 0.95 0.37
CA GLU A 11 -14.61 1.96 -0.71
C GLU A 11 -14.02 1.40 -2.02
N TRP A 12 -13.03 0.51 -1.92
CA TRP A 12 -12.41 -0.15 -3.06
C TRP A 12 -13.38 -1.09 -3.77
N GLN A 13 -14.10 -1.93 -3.03
CA GLN A 13 -15.10 -2.86 -3.58
C GLN A 13 -16.28 -2.16 -4.28
N ALA A 14 -16.48 -0.86 -4.04
CA ALA A 14 -17.48 -0.08 -4.76
C ALA A 14 -17.04 0.32 -6.19
N ILE A 15 -15.74 0.26 -6.49
CA ILE A 15 -15.16 0.74 -7.76
C ILE A 15 -14.33 -0.31 -8.51
N ASP A 16 -14.00 -1.42 -7.86
CA ASP A 16 -13.18 -2.50 -8.42
C ASP A 16 -13.55 -3.83 -7.74
N ASP A 17 -13.56 -4.93 -8.49
CA ASP A 17 -13.98 -6.25 -8.00
C ASP A 17 -12.81 -7.09 -7.45
N ARG A 18 -11.57 -6.63 -7.60
CA ARG A 18 -10.37 -7.32 -7.07
C ARG A 18 -10.20 -7.07 -5.58
N LYS A 19 -9.55 -7.99 -4.86
CA LYS A 19 -8.98 -7.68 -3.54
C LYS A 19 -7.61 -7.04 -3.70
N PHE A 20 -7.24 -6.18 -2.75
CA PHE A 20 -5.84 -5.78 -2.56
C PHE A 20 -5.20 -6.58 -1.43
N GLY A 21 -3.91 -6.89 -1.58
CA GLY A 21 -3.17 -7.64 -0.57
C GLY A 21 -2.65 -6.75 0.54
N ILE A 22 -2.95 -7.09 1.79
CA ILE A 22 -2.27 -6.55 2.98
C ILE A 22 -1.04 -7.41 3.29
N GLY A 23 0.11 -6.75 3.43
CA GLY A 23 1.38 -7.35 3.82
C GLY A 23 1.69 -7.11 5.30
N ASN A 24 2.92 -6.69 5.56
CA ASN A 24 3.44 -6.47 6.90
C ASN A 24 2.74 -5.28 7.59
N ILE A 25 2.38 -5.43 8.87
CA ILE A 25 1.84 -4.33 9.70
C ILE A 25 2.78 -4.08 10.87
N SER A 26 2.77 -4.97 11.86
CA SER A 26 3.71 -5.02 12.97
C SER A 26 3.64 -6.42 13.55
N ILE A 27 4.72 -6.88 14.18
CA ILE A 27 4.67 -8.10 14.99
C ILE A 27 4.27 -7.77 16.43
N ALA A 28 3.85 -8.80 17.17
CA ALA A 28 3.49 -8.67 18.57
C ALA A 28 4.60 -7.98 19.38
N GLU A 29 4.20 -7.12 20.31
CA GLU A 29 5.11 -6.30 21.13
C GLU A 29 6.03 -5.34 20.35
N GLY A 30 5.78 -5.11 19.05
CA GLY A 30 6.54 -4.14 18.26
C GLY A 30 8.01 -4.50 18.05
N LEU A 31 8.35 -5.79 18.17
CA LEU A 31 9.71 -6.28 17.99
C LEU A 31 10.22 -5.98 16.57
N ALA A 32 11.54 -5.82 16.43
CA ALA A 32 12.17 -5.61 15.13
C ALA A 32 12.13 -6.90 14.30
N TYR A 33 11.86 -6.79 12.99
CA TYR A 33 11.92 -7.93 12.09
C TYR A 33 12.32 -7.54 10.66
N ASP A 34 12.96 -8.50 9.98
CA ASP A 34 13.09 -8.59 8.53
C ASP A 34 13.60 -7.33 7.79
N LYS A 35 14.66 -6.71 8.30
CA LYS A 35 15.30 -5.48 7.76
C LYS A 35 14.41 -4.24 7.72
N HIS A 36 13.14 -4.34 8.12
CA HIS A 36 12.27 -3.18 8.26
C HIS A 36 12.71 -2.38 9.48
N VAL A 37 13.15 -1.14 9.23
CA VAL A 37 13.55 -0.22 10.30
C VAL A 37 12.31 0.26 11.08
N SER A 38 11.16 0.38 10.40
CA SER A 38 9.87 0.76 10.97
C SER A 38 8.94 -0.46 11.22
N HIS A 39 7.61 -0.31 11.23
CA HIS A 39 6.61 -1.36 11.51
C HIS A 39 6.59 -1.89 12.95
N ARG A 40 6.77 -1.00 13.93
CA ARG A 40 6.83 -1.38 15.36
C ARG A 40 5.63 -0.95 16.18
N LYS A 41 4.89 0.06 15.70
CA LYS A 41 3.87 0.75 16.48
C LYS A 41 2.44 0.33 16.13
N GLY A 42 2.25 -0.55 15.14
CA GLY A 42 0.94 -0.90 14.62
C GLY A 42 0.26 0.22 13.82
N ILE A 43 1.01 1.25 13.42
CA ILE A 43 0.53 2.40 12.64
C ILE A 43 1.00 2.41 11.18
N GLU A 44 1.75 1.38 10.78
CA GLU A 44 2.29 1.23 9.43
C GLU A 44 1.78 -0.07 8.82
N MET A 45 1.59 -0.07 7.50
CA MET A 45 1.22 -1.28 6.76
C MET A 45 1.81 -1.27 5.35
N ASP A 46 2.18 -2.45 4.88
CA ASP A 46 2.54 -2.69 3.49
C ASP A 46 1.34 -3.22 2.71
N LEU A 47 1.20 -2.79 1.47
CA LEU A 47 0.21 -3.28 0.52
C LEU A 47 0.87 -3.80 -0.74
N ARG A 48 0.29 -4.85 -1.31
CA ARG A 48 0.69 -5.32 -2.64
C ARG A 48 0.16 -4.37 -3.72
N PRO A 49 0.99 -3.99 -4.72
CA PRO A 49 0.49 -3.32 -5.90
C PRO A 49 -0.52 -4.21 -6.63
N LEU A 50 -1.45 -3.59 -7.35
CA LEU A 50 -2.52 -4.35 -8.01
C LEU A 50 -1.98 -5.10 -9.22
N ARG A 51 -2.63 -6.22 -9.52
CA ARG A 51 -2.35 -7.04 -10.70
C ARG A 51 -3.51 -7.02 -11.67
N LYS A 52 -3.20 -7.14 -12.95
CA LYS A 52 -4.19 -7.26 -14.05
C LYS A 52 -4.87 -8.63 -14.03
N ASP A 53 -4.14 -9.68 -13.64
CA ASP A 53 -4.58 -11.08 -13.68
C ASP A 53 -5.43 -11.53 -12.48
N LYS A 54 -5.68 -10.61 -11.53
CA LYS A 54 -6.48 -10.86 -10.32
C LYS A 54 -5.96 -12.01 -9.45
N LEU A 55 -4.70 -12.41 -9.59
CA LEU A 55 -4.12 -13.42 -8.72
C LEU A 55 -4.03 -12.89 -7.28
N GLU A 56 -4.44 -13.72 -6.31
CA GLU A 56 -4.46 -13.38 -4.88
C GLU A 56 -3.57 -14.34 -4.05
N GLY A 57 -3.36 -13.98 -2.77
CA GLY A 57 -2.61 -14.81 -1.82
C GLY A 57 -1.09 -14.71 -1.96
N GLN A 58 -0.37 -15.67 -1.36
CA GLN A 58 1.10 -15.64 -1.27
C GLN A 58 1.82 -15.73 -2.61
N CYS A 59 1.17 -16.34 -3.62
CA CYS A 59 1.71 -16.47 -4.97
C CYS A 59 1.58 -15.18 -5.79
N ALA A 60 0.82 -14.19 -5.33
CA ALA A 60 0.54 -12.94 -6.05
C ALA A 60 1.64 -11.87 -5.90
N ARG A 61 2.90 -12.27 -5.71
CA ARG A 61 4.03 -11.32 -5.65
C ARG A 61 4.13 -10.55 -6.97
N VAL A 62 4.25 -9.23 -6.88
CA VAL A 62 4.35 -8.33 -8.03
C VAL A 62 5.19 -7.12 -7.69
N SER A 63 6.03 -6.71 -8.63
CA SER A 63 6.77 -5.46 -8.63
C SER A 63 6.27 -4.54 -9.73
N ARG A 64 6.60 -3.25 -9.64
CA ARG A 64 6.27 -2.27 -10.69
C ARG A 64 6.91 -2.56 -12.05
N PHE A 65 7.84 -3.52 -12.12
CA PHE A 65 8.53 -3.93 -13.34
C PHE A 65 7.85 -5.08 -14.06
N ASP A 66 6.92 -5.78 -13.40
CA ASP A 66 6.27 -6.96 -13.97
C ASP A 66 5.13 -6.56 -14.92
N ASP A 67 4.97 -7.27 -16.03
CA ASP A 67 3.92 -6.98 -17.03
C ASP A 67 2.50 -7.09 -16.46
N VAL A 68 2.33 -7.97 -15.46
CA VAL A 68 1.08 -8.20 -14.75
C VAL A 68 0.71 -7.07 -13.78
N TYR A 69 1.62 -6.13 -13.49
CA TYR A 69 1.35 -4.97 -12.65
C TYR A 69 0.30 -4.05 -13.29
N ASP A 70 -0.72 -3.70 -12.51
CA ASP A 70 -1.76 -2.74 -12.88
C ASP A 70 -1.49 -1.39 -12.20
N ARG A 71 -0.82 -0.51 -12.94
CA ARG A 71 -0.51 0.85 -12.49
C ARG A 71 -1.76 1.67 -12.23
N ASP A 72 -2.73 1.65 -13.13
CA ASP A 72 -3.92 2.50 -13.05
C ASP A 72 -4.78 2.13 -11.84
N ALA A 73 -4.95 0.82 -11.59
CA ALA A 73 -5.62 0.33 -10.39
C ALA A 73 -4.86 0.71 -9.11
N THR A 74 -3.54 0.63 -9.14
CA THR A 74 -2.69 1.03 -8.01
C THR A 74 -2.83 2.52 -7.71
N ILE A 75 -2.89 3.39 -8.73
CA ILE A 75 -3.17 4.82 -8.56
C ILE A 75 -4.54 5.05 -7.92
N LYS A 76 -5.58 4.33 -8.36
CA LYS A 76 -6.93 4.43 -7.77
C LYS A 76 -6.91 4.04 -6.29
N LEU A 77 -6.28 2.91 -5.95
CA LEU A 77 -6.18 2.46 -4.56
C LEU A 77 -5.43 3.48 -3.68
N ILE A 78 -4.28 4.00 -4.14
CA ILE A 78 -3.54 5.01 -3.37
C ILE A 78 -4.37 6.26 -3.14
N ARG A 79 -5.14 6.71 -4.15
CA ARG A 79 -6.02 7.87 -4.01
C ARG A 79 -7.09 7.65 -2.94
N LEU A 80 -7.60 6.43 -2.76
CA LEU A 80 -8.51 6.11 -1.65
C LEU A 80 -7.81 6.29 -0.29
N PHE A 81 -6.59 5.77 -0.15
CA PHE A 81 -5.81 5.96 1.08
C PHE A 81 -5.54 7.45 1.37
N LEU A 82 -5.06 8.20 0.39
CA LEU A 82 -4.72 9.62 0.55
C LEU A 82 -5.92 10.51 0.87
N ARG A 83 -7.15 10.07 0.57
CA ARG A 83 -8.37 10.79 0.97
C ARG A 83 -8.69 10.62 2.45
N HIS A 84 -8.15 9.62 3.11
CA HIS A 84 -8.45 9.36 4.51
C HIS A 84 -7.55 10.22 5.43
N PRO A 85 -8.13 11.01 6.36
CA PRO A 85 -7.37 12.02 7.13
C PRO A 85 -6.33 11.44 8.11
N MET A 86 -6.41 10.13 8.38
CA MET A 86 -5.42 9.43 9.19
C MET A 86 -4.15 9.09 8.41
N VAL A 87 -4.17 9.03 7.08
CA VAL A 87 -2.97 8.68 6.29
C VAL A 87 -2.01 9.86 6.28
N THR A 88 -0.75 9.59 6.62
CA THR A 88 0.28 10.62 6.79
C THR A 88 1.47 10.44 5.85
N LYS A 89 1.82 9.20 5.48
CA LYS A 89 2.86 8.90 4.51
C LYS A 89 2.44 7.78 3.58
N VAL A 90 2.89 7.87 2.34
CA VAL A 90 2.83 6.81 1.34
C VAL A 90 4.18 6.71 0.63
N PHE A 91 4.81 5.53 0.64
CA PHE A 91 6.01 5.26 -0.15
C PHE A 91 5.76 4.21 -1.23
N PHE A 92 6.19 4.51 -2.46
CA PHE A 92 6.18 3.59 -3.60
C PHE A 92 7.09 4.10 -4.73
N ASN A 93 7.88 3.23 -5.36
CA ASN A 93 8.93 3.63 -6.30
C ASN A 93 8.52 3.73 -7.78
N ASP A 94 7.21 3.66 -8.09
CA ASP A 94 6.76 3.94 -9.45
C ASP A 94 6.67 5.45 -9.71
N GLY A 95 7.57 5.96 -10.55
CA GLY A 95 7.62 7.38 -10.93
C GLY A 95 6.38 7.88 -11.67
N GLU A 96 5.67 7.04 -12.41
CA GLU A 96 4.42 7.42 -13.07
C GLU A 96 3.27 7.54 -12.06
N VAL A 97 3.24 6.67 -11.04
CA VAL A 97 2.31 6.81 -9.91
C VAL A 97 2.55 8.13 -9.17
N GLN A 98 3.81 8.45 -8.89
CA GLN A 98 4.18 9.70 -8.21
C GLN A 98 3.76 10.93 -9.02
N LYS A 99 3.96 10.93 -10.35
CA LYS A 99 3.50 12.00 -11.25
C LYS A 99 1.98 12.13 -11.27
N ALA A 100 1.26 11.01 -11.32
CA ALA A 100 -0.20 10.99 -11.37
C ALA A 100 -0.88 11.45 -10.07
N ILE A 101 -0.15 11.44 -8.96
CA ILE A 101 -0.62 11.86 -7.64
C ILE A 101 0.05 13.19 -7.30
N ALA A 102 -0.63 14.27 -7.71
CA ALA A 102 -0.16 15.63 -7.49
C ALA A 102 0.10 15.95 -6.00
N GLY A 103 0.98 16.92 -5.74
CA GLY A 103 1.24 17.43 -4.38
C GLY A 103 2.20 16.59 -3.53
N GLY A 104 2.88 15.59 -4.11
CA GLY A 104 3.88 14.79 -3.39
C GLY A 104 3.28 13.84 -2.35
N GLY A 105 2.03 13.41 -2.57
CA GLY A 105 1.32 12.46 -1.72
C GLY A 105 1.95 11.06 -1.72
N VAL A 106 2.77 10.72 -2.72
CA VAL A 106 3.58 9.50 -2.79
C VAL A 106 5.05 9.86 -2.97
N ARG A 107 5.93 9.24 -2.20
CA ARG A 107 7.38 9.48 -2.24
C ARG A 107 8.13 8.17 -2.53
N SER A 108 9.29 8.27 -3.17
CA SER A 108 10.19 7.13 -3.31
C SER A 108 10.94 6.86 -2.00
N LEU A 109 11.16 5.59 -1.68
CA LEU A 109 12.02 5.14 -0.60
C LEU A 109 12.70 3.83 -1.02
N GLN A 110 13.98 3.64 -0.68
CA GLN A 110 14.71 2.43 -1.05
C GLN A 110 13.95 1.18 -0.62
N GLY A 111 13.81 0.20 -1.53
CA GLY A 111 13.14 -1.08 -1.27
C GLY A 111 11.62 -1.14 -1.55
N HIS A 112 11.01 -0.06 -2.04
CA HIS A 112 9.55 0.03 -2.23
C HIS A 112 9.11 -0.12 -3.71
N ASP A 113 9.74 -1.05 -4.43
CA ASP A 113 9.39 -1.35 -5.83
C ASP A 113 8.28 -2.41 -5.99
N ASP A 114 7.99 -3.17 -4.92
CA ASP A 114 7.05 -4.31 -4.89
C ASP A 114 5.98 -4.24 -3.79
N HIS A 115 5.94 -3.13 -3.06
CA HIS A 115 4.91 -2.84 -2.08
C HIS A 115 4.74 -1.34 -1.85
N LEU A 116 3.54 -0.96 -1.46
CA LEU A 116 3.23 0.38 -0.98
C LEU A 116 3.34 0.39 0.53
N HIS A 117 4.10 1.31 1.09
CA HIS A 117 4.11 1.53 2.54
C HIS A 117 3.15 2.66 2.89
N ILE A 118 2.26 2.43 3.86
CA ILE A 118 1.29 3.41 4.36
C ILE A 118 1.52 3.62 5.85
N GLU A 119 1.71 4.88 6.26
CA GLU A 119 1.74 5.29 7.67
C GLU A 119 0.48 6.06 8.02
N ILE A 120 -0.09 5.77 9.19
CA ILE A 120 -1.18 6.55 9.78
C ILE A 120 -0.73 7.36 10.98
N ARG A 121 -1.45 8.44 11.29
CA ARG A 121 -1.21 9.30 12.45
C ARG A 121 -1.23 8.48 13.75
N GLU A 122 -0.20 8.66 14.57
CA GLU A 122 -0.13 8.17 15.94
C GLU A 122 -1.05 9.00 16.84
N HIS A 123 -1.76 8.33 17.77
CA HIS A 123 -2.67 8.97 18.72
C HIS A 123 -1.94 9.46 19.97
#